data_AF-A0AB36DPV8-F1
#
_entry.id   AF-A0AB36DPV8-F1
#
_cell.length_a   1.000
_cell.length_b   1.000
_cell.length_c   1.000
_cell.angle_alpha   90.00
_cell.angle_beta   90.00
_cell.angle_gamma   90.00
#
_symmetry.space_group_name_H-M   'P 1'
#
loop_
_entity.id
_entity.type
_entity.pdbx_description
1 polymer ?
#
loop_
_entity_poly.entity_id
_entity_poly.type
_entity_poly.pdbx_seq_one_letter_code
_entity_poly.pdbx_strand_id
1 'polypeptide(L)'
;MHLTEHLKHSPKQSTAKTSQFIQACQDYNEGKIDEGRLVQITKKEGFKYVLDAFHVVNTKAIQERFYDVVNEEFFIDERKFNKGIRLTDNLFKLFYVYDNSAKDLNQETESCWNLVEKAWELNINKNLITVEFDQEFCS
;
A
#
# COMPACT_ATOMS: atom_id res chain seq x y z
N MET A 1 11.08 9.85 2.02
CA MET A 1 9.81 9.11 1.88
C MET A 1 9.94 8.15 0.69
N HIS A 2 9.42 6.92 0.72
CA HIS A 2 9.61 5.96 -0.39
C HIS A 2 9.07 6.50 -1.73
N LEU A 3 7.82 6.97 -1.74
CA LEU A 3 7.17 7.48 -2.94
C LEU A 3 7.91 8.64 -3.62
N THR A 4 8.55 9.53 -2.86
CA THR A 4 9.39 10.60 -3.44
C THR A 4 10.61 10.04 -4.16
N GLU A 5 11.20 8.96 -3.66
CA GLU A 5 12.35 8.32 -4.34
C GLU A 5 11.89 7.69 -5.65
N HIS A 6 10.82 6.90 -5.62
CA HIS A 6 10.24 6.27 -6.81
C HIS A 6 9.86 7.26 -7.90
N LEU A 7 9.31 8.43 -7.53
CA LEU A 7 8.95 9.49 -8.48
C LEU A 7 10.15 10.07 -9.25
N LYS A 8 11.39 9.91 -8.78
CA LYS A 8 12.58 10.38 -9.51
C LYS A 8 12.89 9.54 -10.74
N HIS A 9 12.54 8.25 -10.72
CA HIS A 9 12.85 7.31 -11.80
C HIS A 9 11.60 6.72 -12.50
N SER A 10 10.45 6.73 -11.84
CA SER A 10 9.17 6.28 -12.39
C SER A 10 8.08 7.35 -12.14
N PRO A 11 7.78 8.22 -13.13
CA PRO A 11 6.89 9.37 -12.93
C PRO A 11 5.41 8.97 -12.75
N LYS A 12 5.02 7.76 -13.16
CA LYS A 12 3.65 7.26 -13.04
C LYS A 12 3.53 6.43 -11.76
N GLN A 13 2.85 7.00 -10.76
CA GLN A 13 2.64 6.38 -9.44
C GLN A 13 1.15 6.26 -9.05
N SER A 14 0.26 6.52 -9.99
CA SER A 14 -1.18 6.42 -9.76
C SER A 14 -1.93 6.18 -11.06
N THR A 15 -3.10 5.57 -10.95
CA THR A 15 -4.09 5.51 -12.03
C THR A 15 -5.01 6.73 -12.05
N ALA A 16 -4.98 7.56 -11.00
CA ALA A 16 -5.76 8.80 -10.96
C ALA A 16 -5.18 9.84 -11.92
N LYS A 17 -6.06 10.62 -12.58
CA LYS A 17 -5.63 11.71 -13.47
C LYS A 17 -4.91 12.83 -12.73
N THR A 18 -5.29 13.07 -11.47
CA THR A 18 -4.70 14.08 -10.59
C THR A 18 -4.64 13.56 -9.17
N SER A 19 -3.57 13.92 -8.45
CA SER A 19 -3.43 13.62 -7.02
C SER A 19 -2.64 14.73 -6.36
N GLN A 20 -3.27 15.40 -5.38
CA GLN A 20 -2.61 16.44 -4.58
C GLN A 20 -1.40 15.88 -3.82
N PHE A 21 -1.48 14.63 -3.38
CA PHE A 21 -0.39 13.97 -2.69
C PHE A 21 0.80 13.69 -3.62
N ILE A 22 0.55 13.15 -4.83
CA ILE A 22 1.62 12.92 -5.82
C ILE A 22 2.27 14.25 -6.22
N GLN A 23 1.49 15.30 -6.45
CA GLN A 23 2.03 16.62 -6.78
C GLN A 23 2.93 17.15 -5.65
N ALA A 24 2.52 17.02 -4.39
CA ALA A 24 3.35 17.43 -3.26
C ALA A 24 4.68 16.65 -3.18
N CYS A 25 4.68 15.36 -3.53
CA CYS A 25 5.91 14.58 -3.61
C CYS A 25 6.85 15.11 -4.71
N GLN A 26 6.31 15.46 -5.87
CA GLN A 26 7.07 16.06 -6.97
C GLN A 26 7.61 17.44 -6.58
N ASP A 27 6.77 18.29 -6.00
CA ASP A 27 7.16 19.63 -5.53
C ASP A 27 8.27 19.55 -4.47
N TYR A 28 8.25 18.54 -3.60
CA TYR A 28 9.34 18.29 -2.64
C TYR A 28 10.64 17.87 -3.35
N ASN A 29 10.57 16.95 -4.32
CA ASN A 29 11.73 16.54 -5.11
C ASN A 29 12.36 17.71 -5.89
N GLU A 30 11.56 18.68 -6.28
CA GLU A 30 11.98 19.90 -6.97
C GLU A 30 12.41 21.03 -6.00
N GLY A 31 12.35 20.80 -4.69
CA GLY A 31 12.71 21.78 -3.66
C GLY A 31 11.71 22.94 -3.50
N LYS A 32 10.50 22.83 -4.05
CA LYS A 32 9.44 23.85 -3.94
C LYS A 32 8.75 23.85 -2.57
N ILE A 33 8.76 22.72 -1.87
CA ILE A 33 8.25 22.58 -0.51
C ILE A 33 9.27 21.89 0.38
N ASP A 34 9.26 22.20 1.68
CA ASP A 34 10.07 21.50 2.67
C ASP A 34 9.43 20.18 3.15
N GLU A 35 10.21 19.41 3.91
CA GLU A 35 9.78 18.13 4.47
C GLU A 35 8.59 18.29 5.43
N GLY A 36 8.54 19.37 6.22
CA GLY A 36 7.44 19.64 7.13
C GLY A 36 6.12 19.80 6.38
N ARG A 37 6.13 20.54 5.28
CA ARG A 37 4.97 20.71 4.40
C ARG A 37 4.57 19.41 3.72
N LEU A 38 5.53 18.62 3.25
CA LEU A 38 5.29 17.30 2.68
C LEU A 38 4.58 16.38 3.70
N VAL A 39 5.07 16.33 4.94
CA VAL A 39 4.48 15.53 6.02
C VAL A 39 3.03 15.96 6.31
N GLN A 40 2.75 17.26 6.35
CA GLN A 40 1.38 17.76 6.56
C GLN A 40 0.42 17.35 5.45
N ILE A 41 0.84 17.44 4.19
CA ILE A 41 0.02 17.00 3.06
C ILE A 41 -0.17 15.48 3.07
N THR A 42 0.88 14.71 3.38
CA THR A 42 0.84 13.25 3.49
C THR A 42 -0.20 12.79 4.51
N LYS A 43 -0.22 13.41 5.70
CA LYS A 43 -1.21 13.11 6.75
C LYS A 43 -2.65 13.31 6.29
N LYS A 44 -2.90 14.35 5.48
CA LYS A 44 -4.24 14.72 5.05
C LYS A 44 -4.71 13.95 3.82
N GLU A 45 -3.86 13.83 2.81
CA GLU A 45 -4.23 13.34 1.48
C GLU A 45 -3.64 11.95 1.17
N GLY A 46 -2.47 11.61 1.73
CA GLY A 46 -1.77 10.36 1.42
C GLY A 46 -2.49 9.11 1.95
N PHE A 47 -3.14 9.22 3.11
CA PHE A 47 -3.85 8.10 3.74
C PHE A 47 -5.38 8.19 3.60
N LYS A 48 -5.88 9.19 2.88
CA LYS A 48 -7.31 9.54 2.83
C LYS A 48 -8.22 8.36 2.46
N TYR A 49 -7.78 7.52 1.53
CA TYR A 49 -8.55 6.38 1.02
C TYR A 49 -7.99 5.02 1.43
N VAL A 50 -6.87 4.99 2.15
CA VAL A 50 -6.15 3.74 2.46
C VAL A 50 -7.00 2.82 3.31
N LEU A 51 -7.64 3.35 4.36
CA LEU A 51 -8.50 2.55 5.24
C LEU A 51 -9.74 2.02 4.51
N ASP A 52 -10.30 2.79 3.57
CA ASP A 52 -11.45 2.34 2.78
C ASP A 52 -11.05 1.24 1.79
N ALA A 53 -9.91 1.40 1.14
CA ALA A 53 -9.39 0.45 0.16
C ALA A 53 -8.87 -0.85 0.80
N PHE A 54 -8.37 -0.80 2.05
CA PHE A 54 -7.86 -1.96 2.77
C PHE A 54 -8.90 -3.08 2.89
N HIS A 55 -10.18 -2.74 3.03
CA HIS A 55 -11.27 -3.71 3.11
C HIS A 55 -11.71 -4.26 1.73
N VAL A 56 -11.25 -3.66 0.63
CA VAL A 56 -11.77 -3.88 -0.74
C VAL A 56 -10.87 -4.80 -1.59
N VAL A 57 -9.78 -5.31 -1.03
CA VAL A 57 -8.72 -6.05 -1.75
C VAL A 57 -9.19 -7.31 -2.50
N ASN A 58 -10.42 -7.80 -2.32
CA ASN A 58 -10.95 -9.00 -2.98
C ASN A 58 -12.16 -8.76 -3.91
N THR A 59 -12.03 -7.88 -4.90
CA THR A 59 -13.08 -7.68 -5.93
C THR A 59 -12.75 -8.36 -7.27
N LYS A 60 -12.64 -9.69 -7.25
CA LYS A 60 -13.40 -10.63 -8.11
C LYS A 60 -12.93 -12.09 -7.93
N ALA A 61 -13.90 -12.95 -7.63
CA ALA A 61 -13.83 -14.40 -7.52
C ALA A 61 -13.07 -14.96 -6.31
N ILE A 62 -13.62 -14.71 -5.12
CA ILE A 62 -14.25 -15.70 -4.23
C ILE A 62 -15.06 -14.84 -3.25
N GLN A 63 -16.18 -15.36 -2.74
CA GLN A 63 -17.01 -14.71 -1.73
C GLN A 63 -16.30 -14.63 -0.38
N GLU A 64 -15.05 -14.16 -0.39
CA GLU A 64 -14.25 -14.03 0.80
C GLU A 64 -13.64 -12.64 0.78
N ARG A 65 -14.24 -11.71 1.53
CA ARG A 65 -13.56 -10.50 1.98
C ARG A 65 -12.25 -10.93 2.64
N PHE A 66 -11.29 -10.03 2.75
CA PHE A 66 -10.07 -10.27 3.52
C PHE A 66 -10.34 -10.79 4.96
N TYR A 67 -11.54 -10.53 5.49
CA TYR A 67 -12.10 -11.03 6.75
C TYR A 67 -12.71 -12.44 6.72
N ASP A 68 -13.03 -12.96 5.54
CA ASP A 68 -13.71 -14.24 5.38
C ASP A 68 -12.67 -15.40 5.27
N VAL A 69 -11.41 -15.10 4.92
CA VAL A 69 -10.28 -16.06 5.01
C VAL A 69 -9.55 -15.95 6.36
N VAL A 70 -9.65 -14.80 7.01
CA VAL A 70 -9.02 -14.49 8.29
C VAL A 70 -10.09 -13.85 9.19
N ASN A 71 -10.67 -14.64 10.10
CA ASN A 71 -11.65 -14.19 11.11
C ASN A 71 -11.06 -13.22 12.16
N GLU A 72 -9.95 -12.55 11.84
CA GLU A 72 -9.19 -11.70 12.75
C GLU A 72 -9.15 -10.28 12.18
N GLU A 73 -9.99 -9.39 12.71
CA GLU A 73 -9.91 -7.97 12.38
C GLU A 73 -8.59 -7.40 12.90
N PHE A 74 -7.80 -6.69 12.07
CA PHE A 74 -6.56 -6.02 12.49
C PHE A 74 -6.80 -4.65 13.13
N PHE A 75 -7.89 -4.00 12.77
CA PHE A 75 -8.33 -2.76 13.36
C PHE A 75 -9.85 -2.61 13.25
N ILE A 76 -10.42 -1.81 14.15
CA ILE A 76 -11.80 -1.37 14.13
C ILE A 76 -11.83 0.07 13.64
N ASP A 77 -12.62 0.33 12.59
CA ASP A 77 -12.82 1.69 12.07
C ASP A 77 -13.79 2.49 12.94
N GLU A 78 -13.25 3.38 13.76
CA GLU A 78 -14.02 4.27 14.62
C GLU A 78 -14.02 5.72 14.13
N ARG A 79 -13.65 5.98 12.86
CA ARG A 79 -13.50 7.36 12.35
C ARG A 79 -14.78 8.19 12.48
N LYS A 80 -15.94 7.55 12.35
CA LYS A 80 -17.26 8.20 12.47
C LYS A 80 -17.62 8.59 13.90
N PHE A 81 -17.18 7.83 14.90
CA PHE A 81 -17.63 7.98 16.29
C PHE A 81 -16.54 8.56 17.20
N ASN A 82 -15.29 8.10 17.03
CA ASN A 82 -14.15 8.44 17.89
C ASN A 82 -13.01 9.16 17.13
N LYS A 83 -13.19 9.49 15.83
CA LYS A 83 -12.15 10.13 14.98
C LYS A 83 -10.81 9.37 14.97
N GLY A 84 -10.86 8.05 15.08
CA GLY A 84 -9.65 7.21 15.14
C GLY A 84 -9.90 5.79 14.65
N ILE A 85 -8.86 4.97 14.74
CA ILE A 85 -8.93 3.52 14.56
C ILE A 85 -8.47 2.86 15.85
N ARG A 86 -9.07 1.72 16.21
CA ARG A 86 -8.61 0.91 17.34
C ARG A 86 -7.86 -0.29 16.78
N LEU A 87 -6.59 -0.45 17.15
CA LEU A 87 -5.81 -1.63 16.79
C LEU A 87 -6.25 -2.81 17.65
N THR A 88 -6.27 -4.00 17.07
CA THR A 88 -6.59 -5.25 17.79
C THR A 88 -5.31 -6.02 18.10
N ASP A 89 -5.41 -6.98 19.02
CA ASP A 89 -4.29 -7.88 19.36
C ASP A 89 -3.82 -8.73 18.17
N ASN A 90 -4.68 -8.94 17.17
CA ASN A 90 -4.36 -9.72 15.98
C ASN A 90 -3.28 -9.04 15.13
N LEU A 91 -3.23 -7.70 15.11
CA LEU A 91 -2.14 -6.98 14.46
C LEU A 91 -0.80 -7.28 15.12
N PHE A 92 -0.78 -7.45 16.44
CA PHE A 92 0.44 -7.76 17.16
C PHE A 92 0.89 -9.20 16.93
N LYS A 93 -0.03 -10.16 16.74
CA LYS A 93 0.31 -11.54 16.36
C LYS A 93 1.14 -11.61 15.09
N LEU A 94 0.88 -10.74 14.10
CA LEU A 94 1.70 -10.62 12.88
C LEU A 94 3.17 -10.33 13.20
N PHE A 95 3.44 -9.46 14.17
CA PHE A 95 4.81 -9.15 14.55
C PHE A 95 5.47 -10.27 15.36
N TYR A 96 4.70 -10.96 16.22
CA TYR A 96 5.24 -12.05 17.05
C TYR A 96 5.48 -13.36 16.29
N VAL A 97 4.58 -13.73 15.37
CA VAL A 97 4.68 -14.98 14.59
C VAL A 97 5.83 -14.89 13.58
N TYR A 98 6.10 -13.68 13.10
CA TYR A 98 7.06 -13.45 12.03
C TYR A 98 8.26 -12.60 12.46
N ASP A 99 8.90 -12.95 13.58
CA ASP A 99 10.01 -12.21 14.21
C ASP A 99 11.23 -11.92 13.29
N ASN A 100 11.23 -12.41 12.04
CA ASN A 100 12.18 -12.06 10.97
C ASN A 100 11.55 -11.52 9.65
N SER A 101 10.23 -11.54 9.45
CA SER A 101 9.60 -11.15 8.17
C SER A 101 9.57 -9.65 7.92
N ALA A 102 9.83 -8.81 8.91
CA ALA A 102 9.89 -7.36 8.69
C ALA A 102 10.98 -6.98 7.65
N LYS A 103 12.03 -7.80 7.55
CA LYS A 103 13.04 -7.67 6.48
C LYS A 103 12.48 -8.09 5.13
N ASP A 104 11.75 -9.20 5.10
CA ASP A 104 11.12 -9.73 3.89
C ASP A 104 10.03 -8.78 3.38
N LEU A 105 9.31 -8.08 4.27
CA LEU A 105 8.25 -7.14 3.90
C LEU A 105 8.79 -5.92 3.14
N ASN A 106 9.96 -5.40 3.50
CA ASN A 106 10.58 -4.31 2.74
C ASN A 106 10.96 -4.81 1.33
N GLN A 107 11.55 -6.00 1.23
CA GLN A 107 11.93 -6.58 -0.06
C GLN A 107 10.71 -6.92 -0.92
N GLU A 108 9.64 -7.43 -0.32
CA GLU A 108 8.36 -7.69 -0.97
C GLU A 108 7.69 -6.39 -1.43
N THR A 109 7.71 -5.35 -0.59
CA THR A 109 7.18 -4.02 -0.92
C THR A 109 7.88 -3.47 -2.16
N GLU A 110 9.22 -3.51 -2.19
CA GLU A 110 10.00 -3.06 -3.35
C GLU A 110 9.75 -3.92 -4.59
N SER A 111 9.60 -5.24 -4.42
CA SER A 111 9.32 -6.16 -5.53
C SER A 111 7.94 -5.91 -6.15
N CYS A 112 6.91 -5.75 -5.33
CA CYS A 112 5.56 -5.37 -5.75
C CYS A 112 5.56 -4.00 -6.43
N TRP A 113 6.32 -3.05 -5.89
CA TRP A 113 6.44 -1.71 -6.45
C TRP A 113 7.05 -1.75 -7.85
N ASN A 114 8.19 -2.42 -8.00
CA ASN A 114 8.88 -2.61 -9.27
C ASN A 114 7.96 -3.30 -10.30
N LEU A 115 7.20 -4.31 -9.89
CA LEU A 115 6.26 -5.01 -10.76
C LEU A 115 5.17 -4.07 -11.29
N VAL A 116 4.55 -3.28 -10.41
CA VAL A 116 3.49 -2.34 -10.78
C VAL A 116 4.01 -1.23 -11.70
N GLU A 117 5.19 -0.68 -11.39
CA GLU A 117 5.84 0.31 -12.24
C GLU A 117 6.15 -0.25 -13.63
N LYS A 118 6.72 -1.46 -13.71
CA LYS A 118 7.03 -2.11 -14.98
C LYS A 118 5.79 -2.41 -15.81
N ALA A 119 4.71 -2.85 -15.15
CA ALA A 119 3.42 -3.05 -15.80
C ALA A 119 2.88 -1.75 -16.41
N TRP A 120 3.01 -0.63 -15.68
CA TRP A 120 2.59 0.68 -16.17
C TRP A 120 3.47 1.22 -17.30
N GLU A 121 4.79 0.99 -17.25
CA GLU A 121 5.76 1.37 -18.29
C GLU A 121 5.51 0.60 -19.59
N LEU A 122 5.34 -0.72 -19.50
CA LEU A 122 5.14 -1.60 -20.65
C LEU A 122 3.71 -1.55 -21.21
N ASN A 123 2.81 -0.78 -20.58
CA ASN A 123 1.38 -0.69 -20.90
C ASN A 123 0.71 -2.08 -21.02
N ILE A 124 1.21 -3.05 -20.23
CA ILE A 124 0.73 -4.44 -20.27
C ILE A 124 -0.66 -4.48 -19.61
N ASN A 125 -1.59 -5.15 -20.28
CA ASN A 125 -2.91 -5.39 -19.71
C ASN A 125 -2.75 -6.24 -18.43
N LYS A 126 -3.29 -5.76 -17.31
CA LYS A 126 -3.21 -6.38 -15.98
C LYS A 126 -3.59 -7.87 -15.96
N ASN A 127 -4.41 -8.31 -16.92
CA ASN A 127 -4.85 -9.70 -17.06
C ASN A 127 -3.76 -10.66 -17.58
N LEU A 128 -2.58 -10.16 -17.98
CA LEU A 128 -1.46 -10.97 -18.49
C LEU A 128 -0.34 -11.17 -17.46
N ILE A 129 -0.43 -10.55 -16.29
CA ILE A 129 0.57 -10.67 -15.24
C ILE A 129 0.03 -11.64 -14.19
N THR A 130 0.13 -12.93 -14.47
CA THR A 130 -0.09 -13.97 -13.47
C THR A 130 1.21 -14.12 -12.71
N VAL A 131 1.26 -13.61 -11.47
CA VAL A 131 2.34 -13.94 -10.53
C VAL A 131 2.02 -15.32 -9.98
N GLU A 132 2.61 -16.35 -10.58
CA GLU A 132 2.60 -17.69 -10.01
C GLU A 132 3.56 -17.67 -8.81
N PHE A 133 3.00 -17.77 -7.61
CA PHE A 133 3.78 -18.09 -6.42
C PHE A 133 4.21 -19.55 -6.56
N ASP A 134 5.49 -19.80 -6.82
CA ASP A 134 6.04 -21.15 -6.76
C ASP A 134 5.96 -21.63 -5.30
N GLN A 135 4.99 -22.51 -5.07
CA GLN A 135 4.79 -23.20 -3.80
C GLN A 135 5.73 -24.42 -3.71
N GLU A 136 6.98 -24.28 -4.15
CA GLU A 136 8.01 -25.29 -3.87
C GLU A 136 8.84 -24.81 -2.69
N PHE A 137 8.47 -25.24 -1.49
CA PHE A 137 9.36 -25.63 -0.37
C PHE A 137 8.53 -25.75 0.92
N CYS A 138 7.93 -26.93 1.12
CA CYS A 138 7.78 -27.60 2.41
C CYS A 138 7.15 -28.98 2.17
N SER A 139 8.01 -29.95 1.85
CA SER A 139 7.79 -31.39 2.00
C SER A 139 8.25 -31.83 3.39
#